data_AF-A0A1J7GVJ7-F1
#
_entry.id   AF-A0A1J7GVJ7-F1
#
_cell.length_a   1.000
_cell.length_b   1.000
_cell.length_c   1.000
_cell.angle_alpha   90.00
_cell.angle_beta   90.00
_cell.angle_gamma   90.00
#
_symmetry.space_group_name_H-M   'P 1'
#
loop_
_entity.id
_entity.type
_entity.pdbx_description
1 polymer ?
#
loop_
_entity_poly.entity_id
_entity_poly.type
_entity_poly.pdbx_seq_one_letter_code
_entity_poly.pdbx_strand_id
1 'polypeptide(L)'
;MSAFNALRSSKFISWKPTGRLQKTLAGCVERRGKGLHSGEVSTVRLCPGFAGEGRSFYFRSNSIPASVDFAQVSPLCTTLSKSGFRIRTVEHLLSALEASGVDNCRIEVENLDDEGYDVEIPIFDGSAREWVASVEEVGLNEATDRDGKTCEKIAPHVNEPVYVWRNDSFVAAFPSEVVQITYGISFPQAPAIGSQWFSTNPLDNLVYSMQIALSRTFCIYEEGQKYHVKTRNLWVLRILCMIFPPDENPHAATNGALAVEMHTIAQPQNSITRTMKETGALGHSEWRNLQYIKTTQEFIKDRDIVTGSCIQCSLVARLVVHYVFGQAGQVAIALVSTQVLITITVGIKEDQWDSGGHLFIHIQLGCHPSNRVEQMRNAGLIKGGSLENAIVCSTSKGWLNPPLHFSDEPCRHKVLDLIGDLSLSAQFGNQGLPVAHIVAYKA
;
A
#
# COMPACT_ATOMS: atom_id res chain seq x y z
N MET A 1 -8.35 5.72 32.14
CA MET A 1 -8.50 7.18 31.99
C MET A 1 -8.40 7.48 30.51
N SER A 2 -9.34 8.23 29.92
CA SER A 2 -9.27 8.57 28.49
C SER A 2 -8.06 9.45 28.20
N ALA A 3 -7.50 9.35 26.99
CA ALA A 3 -6.38 10.16 26.52
C ALA A 3 -6.69 11.67 26.62
N PHE A 4 -7.92 12.06 26.34
CA PHE A 4 -8.36 13.45 26.50
C PHE A 4 -8.29 13.94 27.95
N ASN A 5 -8.68 13.12 28.93
CA ASN A 5 -8.56 13.50 30.34
C ASN A 5 -7.09 13.62 30.78
N ALA A 6 -6.20 12.77 30.24
CA ALA A 6 -4.76 12.90 30.43
C ALA A 6 -4.23 14.20 29.79
N LEU A 7 -4.68 14.54 28.57
CA LEU A 7 -4.32 15.77 27.87
C LEU A 7 -4.80 17.02 28.62
N ARG A 8 -6.02 16.98 29.16
CA ARG A 8 -6.66 18.08 29.89
C ARG A 8 -6.07 18.33 31.27
N SER A 9 -5.51 17.31 31.91
CA SER A 9 -4.82 17.43 33.20
C SER A 9 -3.31 17.67 33.06
N SER A 10 -2.79 17.69 31.83
CA SER A 10 -1.37 17.90 31.56
C SER A 10 -0.94 19.33 31.86
N LYS A 11 0.22 19.50 32.52
CA LYS A 11 0.85 20.83 32.70
C LYS A 11 1.30 21.47 31.37
N PHE A 12 1.55 20.64 30.35
CA PHE A 12 2.08 21.08 29.06
C PHE A 12 1.02 21.75 28.19
N ILE A 13 -0.27 21.54 28.51
CA ILE A 13 -1.39 22.04 27.70
C ILE A 13 -2.36 22.80 28.59
N SER A 14 -2.73 24.01 28.16
CA SER A 14 -3.85 24.74 28.73
C SER A 14 -5.01 24.73 27.76
N TRP A 15 -6.24 24.57 28.25
CA TRP A 15 -7.42 24.66 27.41
C TRP A 15 -8.02 26.05 27.53
N LYS A 16 -8.03 26.81 26.43
CA LYS A 16 -8.47 28.20 26.42
C LYS A 16 -9.67 28.40 25.50
N PRO A 17 -10.59 29.31 25.85
CA PRO A 17 -11.62 29.79 24.94
C PRO A 17 -11.04 30.29 23.63
N THR A 18 -11.69 29.92 22.52
CA THR A 18 -11.33 30.44 21.18
C THR A 18 -12.03 31.75 20.85
N GLY A 19 -12.97 32.20 21.69
CA GLY A 19 -13.87 33.32 21.40
C GLY A 19 -14.90 33.02 20.30
N ARG A 20 -15.08 31.74 19.95
CA ARG A 20 -16.05 31.27 18.95
C ARG A 20 -16.98 30.23 19.58
N LEU A 21 -18.20 30.17 19.09
CA LEU A 21 -19.13 29.10 19.43
C LEU A 21 -18.81 27.84 18.61
N GLN A 22 -19.14 26.68 19.18
CA GLN A 22 -19.06 25.41 18.47
C GLN A 22 -20.01 25.43 17.25
N LYS A 23 -19.58 24.79 16.17
CA LYS A 23 -20.35 24.69 14.93
C LYS A 23 -20.69 23.25 14.56
N THR A 24 -21.68 23.13 13.70
CA THR A 24 -22.13 21.90 13.06
C THR A 24 -22.47 22.19 11.60
N LEU A 25 -22.69 21.15 10.80
CA LEU A 25 -23.27 21.30 9.47
C LEU A 25 -24.67 21.92 9.55
N ALA A 26 -25.04 22.75 8.57
CA ALA A 26 -26.38 23.33 8.50
C ALA A 26 -27.44 22.37 7.93
N GLY A 27 -27.01 21.30 7.26
CA GLY A 27 -27.88 20.24 6.74
C GLY A 27 -27.11 18.91 6.62
N CYS A 28 -27.81 17.85 6.21
CA CYS A 28 -27.15 16.57 5.91
C CYS A 28 -26.68 16.54 4.44
N VAL A 29 -25.53 15.92 4.20
CA VAL A 29 -24.97 15.69 2.87
C VAL A 29 -24.45 14.26 2.76
N GLU A 30 -24.62 13.65 1.59
CA GLU A 30 -24.25 12.25 1.35
C GLU A 30 -23.23 12.15 0.22
N ARG A 31 -22.27 11.24 0.38
CA ARG A 31 -21.32 10.86 -0.65
C ARG A 31 -21.15 9.35 -0.68
N ARG A 32 -21.03 8.80 -1.88
CA ARG A 32 -20.82 7.36 -2.11
C ARG A 32 -19.57 7.15 -2.95
N GLY A 33 -18.72 6.23 -2.55
CA GLY A 33 -17.49 5.94 -3.30
C GLY A 33 -16.78 4.68 -2.84
N LYS A 34 -15.70 4.32 -3.52
CA LYS A 34 -14.88 3.14 -3.20
C LYS A 34 -13.87 3.48 -2.11
N GLY A 35 -13.61 2.55 -1.20
CA GLY A 35 -12.46 2.61 -0.29
C GLY A 35 -11.15 2.32 -1.02
N LEU A 36 -10.06 2.92 -0.56
CA LEU A 36 -8.73 2.74 -1.15
C LEU A 36 -8.27 1.28 -1.02
N HIS A 37 -8.35 0.75 0.19
CA HIS A 37 -7.75 -0.54 0.51
C HIS A 37 -8.66 -1.72 0.23
N SER A 38 -9.92 -1.65 0.63
CA SER A 38 -10.91 -2.70 0.40
C SER A 38 -11.31 -2.82 -1.07
N GLY A 39 -11.37 -1.68 -1.78
CA GLY A 39 -12.00 -1.59 -3.11
C GLY A 39 -13.53 -1.64 -3.07
N GLU A 40 -14.12 -1.84 -1.88
CA GLU A 40 -15.55 -1.92 -1.66
C GLU A 40 -16.19 -0.54 -1.65
N VAL A 41 -17.48 -0.46 -2.00
CA VAL A 41 -18.23 0.80 -2.00
C VAL A 41 -18.88 1.01 -0.64
N SER A 42 -18.74 2.22 -0.12
CA SER A 42 -19.44 2.72 1.06
C SER A 42 -20.16 4.04 0.73
N THR A 43 -21.20 4.32 1.51
CA THR A 43 -21.91 5.58 1.53
C THR A 43 -21.64 6.23 2.89
N VAL A 44 -21.26 7.50 2.88
CA VAL A 44 -21.07 8.31 4.09
C VAL A 44 -22.05 9.48 4.04
N ARG A 45 -22.84 9.61 5.08
CA ARG A 45 -23.77 10.71 5.29
C ARG A 45 -23.30 11.55 6.48
N LEU A 46 -22.96 12.80 6.22
CA LEU A 46 -22.58 13.77 7.24
C LEU A 46 -23.84 14.53 7.63
N CYS A 47 -24.17 14.51 8.92
CA CYS A 47 -25.35 15.19 9.45
C CYS A 47 -25.00 16.13 10.61
N PRO A 48 -25.87 17.12 10.89
CA PRO A 48 -25.68 17.99 12.04
C PRO A 48 -25.57 17.19 13.35
N GLY A 49 -24.66 17.61 14.23
CA GLY A 49 -24.50 17.09 15.59
C GLY A 49 -24.87 18.15 16.64
N PHE A 50 -25.24 17.72 17.84
CA PHE A 50 -25.53 18.63 18.94
C PHE A 50 -24.23 19.19 19.55
N ALA A 51 -24.30 20.41 20.10
CA ALA A 51 -23.20 21.01 20.81
C ALA A 51 -22.73 20.11 21.97
N GLY A 52 -21.41 19.99 22.13
CA GLY A 52 -20.80 19.16 23.18
C GLY A 52 -20.74 17.66 22.87
N GLU A 53 -21.27 17.17 21.74
CA GLU A 53 -21.19 15.75 21.37
C GLU A 53 -19.91 15.42 20.59
N GLY A 54 -19.34 16.39 19.86
CA GLY A 54 -18.19 16.19 18.98
C GLY A 54 -18.53 15.39 17.71
N ARG A 55 -17.52 14.74 17.13
CA ARG A 55 -17.66 13.94 15.91
C ARG A 55 -17.73 12.46 16.26
N SER A 56 -18.76 11.78 15.76
CA SER A 56 -18.93 10.34 15.99
C SER A 56 -19.40 9.64 14.73
N PHE A 57 -18.76 8.50 14.45
CA PHE A 57 -19.17 7.61 13.39
C PHE A 57 -20.26 6.67 13.87
N TYR A 58 -21.23 6.39 13.00
CA TYR A 58 -22.32 5.46 13.21
C TYR A 58 -22.31 4.43 12.10
N PHE A 59 -22.02 3.19 12.46
CA PHE A 59 -21.98 2.06 11.53
C PHE A 59 -22.79 0.92 12.14
N ARG A 60 -23.87 0.50 11.46
CA ARG A 60 -24.78 -0.59 11.92
C ARG A 60 -25.21 -0.46 13.38
N SER A 61 -25.80 0.69 13.71
CA SER A 61 -26.25 1.03 15.07
C SER A 61 -25.15 1.14 16.14
N ASN A 62 -23.88 0.91 15.79
CA ASN A 62 -22.76 1.11 16.69
C ASN A 62 -22.19 2.51 16.50
N SER A 63 -21.92 3.19 17.62
CA SER A 63 -21.32 4.52 17.63
C SER A 63 -19.87 4.45 18.08
N ILE A 64 -18.97 4.95 17.23
CA ILE A 64 -17.53 5.05 17.46
C ILE A 64 -17.16 6.55 17.44
N PRO A 65 -16.87 7.16 18.61
CA PRO A 65 -16.36 8.53 18.64
C PRO A 65 -15.06 8.67 17.85
N ALA A 66 -14.90 9.79 17.14
CA ALA A 66 -13.65 10.15 16.47
C ALA A 66 -12.61 10.59 17.51
N SER A 67 -12.11 9.63 18.29
CA SER A 67 -11.18 9.85 19.39
C SER A 67 -9.97 8.93 19.27
N VAL A 68 -8.81 9.44 19.70
CA VAL A 68 -7.58 8.65 19.83
C VAL A 68 -7.75 7.42 20.73
N ASP A 69 -8.71 7.44 21.66
CA ASP A 69 -9.03 6.29 22.53
C ASP A 69 -9.52 5.06 21.73
N PHE A 70 -10.04 5.28 20.52
CA PHE A 70 -10.51 4.23 19.62
C PHE A 70 -9.59 4.02 18.42
N ALA A 71 -8.49 4.79 18.31
CA ALA A 71 -7.53 4.64 17.23
C ALA A 71 -6.73 3.34 17.39
N GLN A 72 -6.62 2.59 16.30
CA GLN A 72 -5.82 1.38 16.20
C GLN A 72 -4.72 1.57 15.16
N VAL A 73 -3.55 1.02 15.46
CA VAL A 73 -2.46 0.94 14.49
C VAL A 73 -2.90 0.02 13.36
N SER A 74 -3.03 0.57 12.16
CA SER A 74 -3.33 -0.15 10.93
C SER A 74 -2.26 0.16 9.89
N PRO A 75 -1.81 -0.81 9.08
CA PRO A 75 -0.94 -0.51 7.96
C PRO A 75 -1.63 0.49 7.02
N LEU A 76 -0.93 1.59 6.74
CA LEU A 76 -1.23 2.54 5.65
C LEU A 76 -2.43 3.48 5.84
N CYS A 77 -3.17 3.40 6.95
CA CYS A 77 -4.30 4.28 7.22
C CYS A 77 -4.57 4.40 8.73
N THR A 78 -5.34 5.41 9.13
CA THR A 78 -5.87 5.52 10.49
C THR A 78 -7.19 4.78 10.58
N THR A 79 -7.31 3.92 11.60
CA THR A 79 -8.48 3.06 11.81
C THR A 79 -9.05 3.30 13.20
N LEU A 80 -10.36 3.55 13.27
CA LEU A 80 -11.09 3.60 14.53
C LEU A 80 -11.78 2.27 14.78
N SER A 81 -11.78 1.81 16.03
CA SER A 81 -12.44 0.56 16.39
C SER A 81 -13.01 0.59 17.80
N LYS A 82 -14.20 0.00 17.92
CA LYS A 82 -14.91 -0.16 19.18
C LYS A 82 -15.85 -1.36 19.09
N SER A 83 -15.83 -2.21 20.11
CA SER A 83 -16.69 -3.40 20.19
C SER A 83 -16.63 -4.31 18.97
N GLY A 84 -15.45 -4.46 18.35
CA GLY A 84 -15.22 -5.29 17.17
C GLY A 84 -15.55 -4.63 15.82
N PHE A 85 -16.27 -3.51 15.82
CA PHE A 85 -16.51 -2.72 14.61
C PHE A 85 -15.28 -1.87 14.27
N ARG A 86 -14.99 -1.70 12.98
CA ARG A 86 -13.86 -0.93 12.48
C ARG A 86 -14.27 0.01 11.35
N ILE A 87 -13.71 1.22 11.38
CA ILE A 87 -13.85 2.23 10.34
C ILE A 87 -12.45 2.64 9.95
N ARG A 88 -12.07 2.36 8.70
CA ARG A 88 -10.71 2.57 8.17
C ARG A 88 -10.65 3.81 7.29
N THR A 89 -9.45 4.38 7.16
CA THR A 89 -9.15 5.50 6.27
C THR A 89 -9.93 6.78 6.65
N VAL A 90 -10.01 7.07 7.96
CA VAL A 90 -10.81 8.20 8.48
C VAL A 90 -10.11 9.56 8.32
N GLU A 91 -8.79 9.55 8.14
CA GLU A 91 -7.89 10.69 8.20
C GLU A 91 -8.28 11.83 7.24
N HIS A 92 -8.63 11.55 5.98
CA HIS A 92 -8.95 12.61 5.00
C HIS A 92 -10.25 13.33 5.32
N LEU A 93 -11.28 12.55 5.71
CA LEU A 93 -12.57 13.10 6.14
C LEU A 93 -12.39 13.93 7.41
N LEU A 94 -11.70 13.39 8.42
CA LEU A 94 -11.49 14.07 9.69
C LEU A 94 -10.65 15.35 9.52
N SER A 95 -9.68 15.32 8.61
CA SER A 95 -8.88 16.49 8.23
C SER A 95 -9.75 17.61 7.65
N ALA A 96 -10.64 17.27 6.70
CA ALA A 96 -11.60 18.22 6.14
C ALA A 96 -12.56 18.78 7.19
N LEU A 97 -13.10 17.94 8.08
CA LEU A 97 -14.04 18.38 9.11
C LEU A 97 -13.38 19.34 10.11
N GLU A 98 -12.16 19.03 10.57
CA GLU A 98 -11.42 19.89 11.51
C GLU A 98 -11.11 21.26 10.89
N ALA A 99 -10.51 21.25 9.70
CA ALA A 99 -10.07 22.47 9.04
C ALA A 99 -11.23 23.35 8.55
N SER A 100 -12.34 22.72 8.15
CA SER A 100 -13.57 23.45 7.79
C SER A 100 -14.32 24.00 9.00
N GLY A 101 -13.96 23.61 10.23
CA GLY A 101 -14.59 24.09 11.45
C GLY A 101 -15.88 23.36 11.83
N VAL A 102 -16.00 22.08 11.48
CA VAL A 102 -17.11 21.21 11.89
C VAL A 102 -16.74 20.56 13.23
N ASP A 103 -17.26 21.12 14.31
CA ASP A 103 -16.94 20.65 15.67
C ASP A 103 -17.80 19.46 16.08
N ASN A 104 -19.09 19.50 15.73
CA ASN A 104 -20.06 18.47 16.04
C ASN A 104 -20.62 17.88 14.74
N CYS A 105 -20.53 16.56 14.57
CA CYS A 105 -21.03 15.88 13.38
C CYS A 105 -21.38 14.43 13.66
N ARG A 106 -22.56 14.05 13.20
CA ARG A 106 -22.98 12.66 13.12
C ARG A 106 -22.58 12.12 11.75
N ILE A 107 -21.66 11.16 11.72
CA ILE A 107 -21.10 10.59 10.49
C ILE A 107 -21.68 9.18 10.32
N GLU A 108 -22.72 9.04 9.52
CA GLU A 108 -23.34 7.74 9.26
C GLU A 108 -22.61 7.06 8.11
N VAL A 109 -22.28 5.78 8.27
CA VAL A 109 -21.56 5.00 7.28
C VAL A 109 -22.35 3.73 6.99
N GLU A 110 -22.51 3.43 5.71
CA GLU A 110 -23.18 2.23 5.21
C GLU A 110 -22.33 1.59 4.11
N ASN A 111 -22.42 0.28 3.97
CA ASN A 111 -21.80 -0.47 2.88
C ASN A 111 -22.80 -1.51 2.36
N LEU A 112 -22.48 -2.12 1.21
CA LEU A 112 -23.36 -3.11 0.57
C LEU A 112 -23.32 -4.49 1.22
N ASP A 113 -22.27 -4.78 1.98
CA ASP A 113 -22.17 -6.01 2.76
C ASP A 113 -22.98 -5.80 4.05
N ASP A 114 -23.93 -6.70 4.34
CA ASP A 114 -24.80 -6.71 5.53
C ASP A 114 -24.29 -7.66 6.65
N GLU A 115 -23.15 -8.33 6.47
CA GLU A 115 -22.55 -9.28 7.42
C GLU A 115 -21.23 -8.78 8.04
N GLY A 116 -20.45 -7.94 7.33
CA GLY A 116 -19.16 -7.42 7.82
C GLY A 116 -19.19 -6.48 9.05
N TYR A 117 -18.08 -6.45 9.80
CA TYR A 117 -17.82 -5.52 10.92
C TYR A 117 -16.80 -4.43 10.57
N ASP A 118 -16.41 -4.34 9.30
CA ASP A 118 -15.38 -3.45 8.79
C ASP A 118 -15.95 -2.61 7.66
N VAL A 119 -15.73 -1.31 7.71
CA VAL A 119 -16.05 -0.41 6.63
C VAL A 119 -14.91 0.57 6.41
N GLU A 120 -14.75 1.02 5.18
CA GLU A 120 -13.72 1.98 4.79
C GLU A 120 -14.39 3.25 4.25
N ILE A 121 -13.87 4.40 4.66
CA ILE A 121 -14.34 5.69 4.16
C ILE A 121 -13.92 5.82 2.68
N PRO A 122 -14.78 6.35 1.80
CA PRO A 122 -14.44 6.54 0.38
C PRO A 122 -13.19 7.39 0.18
N ILE A 123 -12.33 6.98 -0.75
CA ILE A 123 -11.07 7.66 -1.06
C ILE A 123 -11.22 8.79 -2.09
N PHE A 124 -12.29 8.75 -2.90
CA PHE A 124 -12.51 9.65 -4.05
C PHE A 124 -11.28 9.79 -4.94
N ASP A 125 -10.70 10.98 -5.05
CA ASP A 125 -9.53 11.28 -5.85
C ASP A 125 -8.20 11.08 -5.08
N GLY A 126 -8.27 10.66 -3.81
CA GLY A 126 -7.12 10.52 -2.92
C GLY A 126 -6.85 11.73 -2.04
N SER A 127 -7.60 12.82 -2.17
CA SER A 127 -7.45 14.05 -1.41
C SER A 127 -8.63 14.26 -0.45
N ALA A 128 -8.69 15.43 0.19
CA ALA A 128 -9.81 15.82 1.05
C ALA A 128 -10.82 16.73 0.34
N ARG A 129 -10.63 17.02 -0.96
CA ARG A 129 -11.40 18.06 -1.66
C ARG A 129 -12.90 17.79 -1.69
N GLU A 130 -13.32 16.54 -1.91
CA GLU A 130 -14.74 16.17 -1.97
C GLU A 130 -15.41 16.34 -0.61
N TRP A 131 -14.67 16.10 0.49
CA TRP A 131 -15.17 16.32 1.84
C TRP A 131 -15.28 17.81 2.18
N VAL A 132 -14.33 18.63 1.74
CA VAL A 132 -14.43 20.09 1.85
C VAL A 132 -15.66 20.60 1.07
N ALA A 133 -15.81 20.16 -0.17
CA ALA A 133 -16.96 20.51 -1.01
C ALA A 133 -18.29 20.07 -0.39
N SER A 134 -18.34 18.92 0.29
CA SER A 134 -19.52 18.48 1.06
C SER A 134 -19.89 19.45 2.17
N VAL A 135 -18.91 19.98 2.92
CA VAL A 135 -19.18 20.96 3.98
C VAL A 135 -19.62 22.29 3.39
N GLU A 136 -18.98 22.75 2.31
CA GLU A 136 -19.34 23.98 1.60
C GLU A 136 -20.74 23.93 0.99
N GLU A 137 -21.15 22.77 0.44
CA GLU A 137 -22.47 22.55 -0.16
C GLU A 137 -23.60 22.85 0.83
N VAL A 138 -23.49 22.34 2.06
CA VAL A 138 -24.54 22.51 3.08
C VAL A 138 -24.32 23.74 3.95
N GLY A 139 -23.08 24.21 4.11
CA GLY A 139 -22.72 25.29 5.01
C GLY A 139 -22.69 24.88 6.49
N LEU A 140 -22.42 25.86 7.36
CA LEU A 140 -22.28 25.66 8.80
C LEU A 140 -23.29 26.50 9.58
N ASN A 141 -23.76 25.95 10.69
CA ASN A 141 -24.52 26.66 11.71
C ASN A 141 -23.80 26.59 13.06
N GLU A 142 -24.13 27.52 13.96
CA GLU A 142 -23.81 27.36 15.37
C GLU A 142 -24.53 26.12 15.91
N ALA A 143 -23.79 25.27 16.62
CA ALA A 143 -24.35 24.08 17.23
C ALA A 143 -25.10 24.46 18.50
N THR A 144 -26.27 23.87 18.69
CA THR A 144 -27.01 23.91 19.95
C THR A 144 -27.07 22.52 20.57
N ASP A 145 -27.13 22.46 21.90
CA ASP A 145 -27.45 21.23 22.62
C ASP A 145 -28.95 20.89 22.50
N ARG A 146 -29.38 19.84 23.20
CA ARG A 146 -30.79 19.38 23.18
C ARG A 146 -31.76 20.38 23.81
N ASP A 147 -31.27 21.30 24.62
CA ASP A 147 -32.05 22.37 25.25
C ASP A 147 -32.02 23.68 24.43
N GLY A 148 -31.36 23.67 23.26
CA GLY A 148 -31.23 24.84 22.39
C GLY A 148 -30.13 25.82 22.82
N LYS A 149 -29.20 25.44 23.71
CA LYS A 149 -28.12 26.31 24.18
C LYS A 149 -26.86 26.11 23.33
N THR A 150 -26.17 27.20 23.05
CA THR A 150 -24.86 27.16 22.38
C THR A 150 -23.74 26.83 23.37
N CYS A 151 -22.62 26.33 22.87
CA CYS A 151 -21.41 26.08 23.66
C CYS A 151 -20.22 26.86 23.10
N GLU A 152 -19.41 27.42 23.98
CA GLU A 152 -18.13 28.02 23.59
C GLU A 152 -17.13 26.92 23.17
N LYS A 153 -16.43 27.14 22.07
CA LYS A 153 -15.35 26.26 21.62
C LYS A 153 -14.07 26.61 22.37
N ILE A 154 -13.44 25.60 22.98
CA ILE A 154 -12.10 25.71 23.56
C ILE A 154 -11.08 24.99 22.66
N ALA A 155 -9.81 25.41 22.77
CA ALA A 155 -8.69 24.79 22.07
C ALA A 155 -7.55 24.47 23.06
N PRO A 156 -6.78 23.38 22.82
CA PRO A 156 -5.57 23.11 23.57
C PRO A 156 -4.45 24.05 23.12
N HIS A 157 -3.78 24.72 24.04
CA HIS A 157 -2.60 25.56 23.82
C HIS A 157 -1.38 24.88 24.41
N VAL A 158 -0.31 24.78 23.62
CA VAL A 158 0.97 24.25 24.09
C VAL A 158 1.70 25.33 24.90
N ASN A 159 1.98 25.04 26.17
CA ASN A 159 2.62 25.99 27.09
C ASN A 159 4.16 25.90 27.03
N GLU A 160 4.68 24.71 26.75
CA GLU A 160 6.12 24.42 26.64
C GLU A 160 6.35 23.40 25.51
N PRO A 161 7.53 23.36 24.87
CA PRO A 161 7.79 22.42 23.80
C PRO A 161 7.57 20.96 24.23
N VAL A 162 6.80 20.21 23.42
CA VAL A 162 6.55 18.77 23.62
C VAL A 162 6.97 18.04 22.35
N TYR A 163 7.63 16.90 22.47
CA TYR A 163 8.07 16.14 21.31
C TYR A 163 8.04 14.64 21.57
N VAL A 164 7.82 13.89 20.49
CA VAL A 164 7.91 12.44 20.44
C VAL A 164 8.72 12.06 19.21
N TRP A 165 9.56 11.05 19.34
CA TRP A 165 10.34 10.53 18.23
C TRP A 165 10.41 9.02 18.27
N ARG A 166 10.60 8.42 17.10
CA ARG A 166 10.87 7.00 16.92
C ARG A 166 11.79 6.85 15.72
N ASN A 167 12.95 6.22 15.94
CA ASN A 167 13.99 6.11 14.90
C ASN A 167 14.36 7.50 14.36
N ASP A 168 14.20 7.73 13.06
CA ASP A 168 14.46 9.00 12.39
C ASP A 168 13.18 9.82 12.11
N SER A 169 12.04 9.42 12.68
CA SER A 169 10.77 10.15 12.61
C SER A 169 10.49 10.91 13.91
N PHE A 170 9.92 12.11 13.82
CA PHE A 170 9.50 12.88 15.01
C PHE A 170 8.28 13.76 14.75
N VAL A 171 7.59 14.10 15.84
CA VAL A 171 6.61 15.20 15.92
C VAL A 171 6.98 16.05 17.13
N ALA A 172 7.11 17.35 16.94
CA ALA A 172 7.34 18.33 18.00
C ALA A 172 6.29 19.43 17.90
N ALA A 173 5.83 19.95 19.03
CA ALA A 173 4.91 21.07 19.11
C ALA A 173 5.56 22.15 19.99
N PHE A 174 5.70 23.35 19.46
CA PHE A 174 6.25 24.51 20.13
C PHE A 174 5.13 25.51 20.46
N PRO A 175 5.18 26.21 21.60
CA PRO A 175 4.23 27.28 21.91
C PRO A 175 4.15 28.31 20.78
N SER A 176 2.93 28.67 20.40
CA SER A 176 2.63 29.64 19.35
C SER A 176 1.25 30.25 19.61
N GLU A 177 1.00 31.45 19.07
CA GLU A 177 -0.31 32.12 19.13
C GLU A 177 -1.27 31.61 18.04
N VAL A 178 -0.76 30.87 17.07
CA VAL A 178 -1.50 30.34 15.93
C VAL A 178 -1.20 28.86 15.73
N VAL A 179 -2.14 28.14 15.10
CA VAL A 179 -1.90 26.79 14.61
C VAL A 179 -1.07 26.89 13.33
N GLN A 180 0.14 26.34 13.34
CA GLN A 180 1.00 26.27 12.17
C GLN A 180 1.62 24.88 12.08
N ILE A 181 1.73 24.31 10.88
CA ILE A 181 2.30 22.98 10.67
C ILE A 181 3.46 23.09 9.69
N THR A 182 4.60 22.54 10.07
CA THR A 182 5.74 22.27 9.18
C THR A 182 5.94 20.77 9.12
N TYR A 183 5.94 20.21 7.92
CA TYR A 183 6.13 18.78 7.72
C TYR A 183 7.27 18.55 6.74
N GLY A 184 8.13 17.58 7.06
CA GLY A 184 9.19 17.11 6.18
C GLY A 184 9.06 15.63 5.84
N ILE A 185 9.30 15.31 4.57
CA ILE A 185 9.36 13.93 4.07
C ILE A 185 10.74 13.63 3.48
N SER A 186 11.10 12.34 3.41
CA SER A 186 12.31 11.90 2.71
C SER A 186 12.10 10.52 2.07
N PHE A 187 12.16 10.50 0.75
CA PHE A 187 12.03 9.30 -0.09
C PHE A 187 13.23 9.20 -1.05
N PRO A 188 14.45 8.89 -0.56
CA PRO A 188 15.65 8.82 -1.39
C PRO A 188 15.56 7.76 -2.49
N GLN A 189 14.75 6.71 -2.30
CA GLN A 189 14.49 5.66 -3.29
C GLN A 189 13.63 6.13 -4.47
N ALA A 190 12.91 7.25 -4.33
CA ALA A 190 12.06 7.83 -5.37
C ALA A 190 12.51 9.28 -5.65
N PRO A 191 13.51 9.49 -6.53
CA PRO A 191 14.11 10.80 -6.76
C PRO A 191 13.12 11.91 -7.16
N ALA A 192 12.01 11.56 -7.82
CA ALA A 192 10.96 12.51 -8.19
C ALA A 192 10.16 13.03 -6.99
N ILE A 193 10.16 12.30 -5.86
CA ILE A 193 9.64 12.77 -4.56
C ILE A 193 10.79 13.45 -3.80
N GLY A 194 11.89 12.71 -3.58
CA GLY A 194 13.06 13.19 -2.87
C GLY A 194 12.77 13.58 -1.41
N SER A 195 13.50 14.58 -0.92
CA SER A 195 13.26 15.20 0.38
C SER A 195 12.56 16.53 0.19
N GLN A 196 11.46 16.74 0.91
CA GLN A 196 10.63 17.94 0.80
C GLN A 196 10.31 18.47 2.18
N TRP A 197 10.12 19.78 2.27
CA TRP A 197 9.58 20.44 3.44
C TRP A 197 8.48 21.39 3.01
N PHE A 198 7.36 21.37 3.73
CA PHE A 198 6.27 22.30 3.53
C PHE A 198 5.88 22.90 4.88
N SER A 199 5.69 24.22 4.92
CA SER A 199 5.14 24.93 6.08
C SER A 199 3.86 25.63 5.67
N THR A 200 2.82 25.44 6.45
CA THR A 200 1.57 26.17 6.27
C THR A 200 1.75 27.62 6.70
N ASN A 201 0.96 28.52 6.13
CA ASN A 201 0.55 29.74 6.84
C ASN A 201 -0.26 29.37 8.09
N PRO A 202 -0.54 30.31 9.02
CA PRO A 202 -1.50 30.07 10.09
C PRO A 202 -2.76 29.39 9.54
N LEU A 203 -3.08 28.22 10.09
CA LEU A 203 -4.08 27.34 9.51
C LEU A 203 -5.48 27.93 9.70
N ASP A 204 -6.12 28.25 8.58
CA ASP A 204 -7.54 28.56 8.50
C ASP A 204 -8.17 27.75 7.35
N ASN A 205 -9.51 27.83 7.23
CA ASN A 205 -10.27 27.09 6.23
C ASN A 205 -9.79 27.43 4.79
N LEU A 206 -9.55 28.71 4.49
CA LEU A 206 -9.13 29.15 3.16
C LEU A 206 -7.75 28.59 2.79
N VAL A 207 -6.79 28.69 3.71
CA VAL A 207 -5.45 28.12 3.56
C VAL A 207 -5.52 26.62 3.37
N TYR A 208 -6.32 25.92 4.19
CA TYR A 208 -6.48 24.47 4.07
C TYR A 208 -7.07 24.06 2.72
N SER A 209 -8.20 24.65 2.33
CA SER A 209 -8.91 24.33 1.09
C SER A 209 -8.02 24.56 -0.15
N MET A 210 -7.28 25.67 -0.18
CA MET A 210 -6.45 26.03 -1.35
C MET A 210 -5.09 25.33 -1.40
N GLN A 211 -4.47 25.05 -0.24
CA GLN A 211 -3.06 24.63 -0.19
C GLN A 211 -2.86 23.18 0.24
N ILE A 212 -3.86 22.54 0.86
CA ILE A 212 -3.71 21.24 1.51
C ILE A 212 -4.75 20.25 0.98
N ALA A 213 -6.03 20.63 1.00
CA ALA A 213 -7.16 19.74 0.72
C ALA A 213 -7.10 19.06 -0.65
N LEU A 214 -6.48 19.70 -1.64
CA LEU A 214 -6.30 19.17 -3.01
C LEU A 214 -5.17 18.14 -3.14
N SER A 215 -4.39 17.90 -2.09
CA SER A 215 -3.19 17.05 -2.17
C SER A 215 -3.57 15.58 -2.08
N ARG A 216 -3.39 14.86 -3.19
CA ARG A 216 -3.76 13.44 -3.29
C ARG A 216 -2.77 12.53 -2.59
N THR A 217 -3.27 11.38 -2.15
CA THR A 217 -2.44 10.31 -1.61
C THR A 217 -1.49 9.77 -2.66
N PHE A 218 -0.39 9.16 -2.21
CA PHE A 218 0.68 8.74 -3.11
C PHE A 218 1.27 7.39 -2.75
N CYS A 219 1.81 6.71 -3.78
CA CYS A 219 2.54 5.47 -3.58
C CYS A 219 3.76 5.36 -4.50
N ILE A 220 4.73 4.56 -4.07
CA ILE A 220 5.90 4.20 -4.87
C ILE A 220 5.66 2.83 -5.48
N TYR A 221 5.78 2.72 -6.81
CA TYR A 221 5.40 1.53 -7.57
C TYR A 221 6.27 0.30 -7.24
N GLU A 222 7.59 0.45 -7.23
CA GLU A 222 8.53 -0.69 -7.13
C GLU A 222 8.94 -1.11 -5.70
N GLU A 223 8.37 -0.54 -4.63
CA GLU A 223 8.91 -0.69 -3.27
C GLU A 223 8.61 -2.06 -2.60
N GLY A 224 9.11 -3.18 -3.13
CA GLY A 224 8.92 -4.52 -2.54
C GLY A 224 9.99 -4.87 -1.50
N GLN A 225 9.58 -5.18 -0.26
CA GLN A 225 10.38 -6.05 0.61
C GLN A 225 10.25 -7.50 0.10
N LYS A 226 11.37 -8.24 0.06
CA LYS A 226 11.42 -9.65 -0.32
C LYS A 226 10.71 -10.52 0.74
N TYR A 227 9.39 -10.67 0.67
CA TYR A 227 8.65 -11.66 1.47
C TYR A 227 8.39 -12.93 0.66
N HIS A 228 8.77 -14.07 1.24
CA HIS A 228 8.51 -15.40 0.70
C HIS A 228 7.05 -15.79 0.98
N VAL A 229 6.17 -15.69 -0.01
CA VAL A 229 4.81 -16.27 0.07
C VAL A 229 4.67 -17.36 -0.99
N LYS A 230 4.28 -18.56 -0.56
CA LYS A 230 3.99 -19.72 -1.41
C LYS A 230 2.56 -19.61 -1.95
N THR A 231 2.40 -19.37 -3.24
CA THR A 231 1.13 -19.57 -3.96
C THR A 231 1.26 -20.74 -4.94
N ARG A 232 0.25 -21.60 -4.97
CA ARG A 232 0.19 -22.84 -5.75
C ARG A 232 -0.47 -22.59 -7.10
N ASN A 233 0.32 -22.50 -8.15
CA ASN A 233 -0.12 -22.80 -9.52
C ASN A 233 0.75 -23.93 -10.06
N LEU A 234 0.13 -25.01 -10.53
CA LEU A 234 0.81 -26.19 -11.07
C LEU A 234 1.18 -25.94 -12.53
N TRP A 235 2.47 -25.95 -12.84
CA TRP A 235 2.97 -26.10 -14.20
C TRP A 235 3.52 -27.51 -14.33
N VAL A 236 3.13 -28.25 -15.38
CA VAL A 236 3.67 -29.60 -15.65
C VAL A 236 4.72 -29.46 -16.74
N LEU A 237 5.99 -29.58 -16.38
CA LEU A 237 7.10 -29.69 -17.33
C LEU A 237 7.39 -31.18 -17.53
N ARG A 238 7.26 -31.70 -18.76
CA ARG A 238 7.75 -33.04 -19.12
C ARG A 238 9.22 -32.91 -19.53
N ILE A 239 10.12 -33.53 -18.78
CA ILE A 239 11.53 -33.68 -19.16
C ILE A 239 11.71 -35.16 -19.53
N LEU A 240 12.09 -35.44 -20.78
CA LEU A 240 12.42 -36.78 -21.23
C LEU A 240 13.93 -36.99 -21.03
N CYS A 241 14.34 -37.72 -20.00
CA CYS A 241 15.74 -38.15 -19.83
C CYS A 241 15.92 -39.55 -20.40
N MET A 242 16.59 -39.70 -21.54
CA MET A 242 17.10 -41.02 -21.94
C MET A 242 18.33 -41.34 -21.10
N ILE A 243 18.24 -42.32 -20.21
CA ILE A 243 19.38 -42.89 -19.51
C ILE A 243 19.76 -44.16 -20.27
N PHE A 244 20.93 -44.19 -20.91
CA PHE A 244 21.50 -45.45 -21.38
C PHE A 244 21.86 -46.30 -20.15
N PRO A 245 21.55 -47.61 -20.14
CA PRO A 245 21.91 -48.47 -19.02
C PRO A 245 23.43 -48.44 -18.82
N PRO A 246 23.91 -48.51 -17.56
CA PRO A 246 25.33 -48.60 -17.30
C PRO A 246 25.85 -49.93 -17.88
N ASP A 247 26.74 -49.87 -18.86
CA ASP A 247 27.60 -51.01 -19.13
C ASP A 247 28.37 -51.35 -17.84
N GLU A 248 28.54 -52.65 -17.58
CA GLU A 248 29.08 -53.25 -16.36
C GLU A 248 30.50 -52.74 -16.00
N ASN A 249 30.62 -51.50 -15.51
CA ASN A 249 31.85 -51.00 -14.90
C ASN A 249 31.55 -49.78 -13.98
N PRO A 250 31.55 -49.92 -12.65
CA PRO A 250 31.16 -48.86 -11.71
C PRO A 250 32.16 -47.68 -11.58
N HIS A 251 33.17 -47.59 -12.45
CA HIS A 251 34.20 -46.52 -12.41
C HIS A 251 34.29 -45.65 -13.68
N ALA A 252 33.40 -45.80 -14.66
CA ALA A 252 33.34 -44.92 -15.83
C ALA A 252 32.19 -43.91 -15.68
N ALA A 253 32.51 -42.63 -15.47
CA ALA A 253 31.54 -41.55 -15.60
C ALA A 253 31.19 -41.39 -17.09
N THR A 254 29.99 -41.82 -17.50
CA THR A 254 29.48 -41.56 -18.85
C THR A 254 28.92 -40.13 -18.93
N ASN A 255 29.51 -39.31 -19.81
CA ASN A 255 28.96 -38.00 -20.16
C ASN A 255 27.74 -38.20 -21.07
N GLY A 256 26.54 -38.19 -20.51
CA GLY A 256 25.29 -38.10 -21.27
C GLY A 256 24.99 -36.66 -21.68
N ALA A 257 24.67 -36.44 -22.95
CA ALA A 257 24.07 -35.18 -23.40
C ALA A 257 22.57 -35.17 -23.07
N LEU A 258 22.10 -34.12 -22.39
CA LEU A 258 20.69 -33.94 -22.07
C LEU A 258 20.00 -33.16 -23.21
N ALA A 259 19.12 -33.81 -23.96
CA ALA A 259 18.20 -33.10 -24.85
C ALA A 259 16.92 -32.79 -24.06
N VAL A 260 16.67 -31.51 -23.77
CA VAL A 260 15.43 -31.07 -23.12
C VAL A 260 14.46 -30.62 -24.21
N GLU A 261 13.41 -31.41 -24.42
CA GLU A 261 12.27 -30.99 -25.26
C GLU A 261 11.22 -30.31 -24.36
N MET A 262 10.95 -29.03 -24.61
CA MET A 262 9.89 -28.29 -23.91
C MET A 262 8.59 -28.39 -24.73
N HIS A 263 7.56 -29.00 -24.16
CA HIS A 263 6.21 -28.94 -24.73
C HIS A 263 5.32 -28.02 -23.90
N THR A 264 4.78 -26.98 -24.54
CA THR A 264 3.63 -26.23 -24.04
C THR A 264 2.36 -27.01 -24.36
N ILE A 265 1.63 -27.49 -23.35
CA ILE A 265 0.25 -27.92 -23.54
C ILE A 265 -0.62 -26.66 -23.57
N ALA A 266 -0.71 -26.03 -24.74
CA ALA A 266 -1.82 -25.13 -25.03
C ALA A 266 -3.00 -26.01 -25.49
N GLN A 267 -4.14 -25.92 -24.82
CA GLN A 267 -5.40 -26.35 -25.44
C GLN A 267 -5.67 -25.45 -26.67
N PRO A 268 -6.21 -25.99 -27.77
CA PRO A 268 -5.58 -25.85 -29.08
C PRO A 268 -6.14 -24.69 -29.90
N GLN A 269 -5.28 -24.07 -30.72
CA GLN A 269 -5.51 -23.90 -32.16
C GLN A 269 -4.17 -23.52 -32.84
N ASN A 270 -3.73 -24.40 -33.74
CA ASN A 270 -2.58 -24.31 -34.66
C ASN A 270 -1.16 -24.44 -34.06
N SER A 271 -0.63 -25.66 -34.10
CA SER A 271 0.79 -25.96 -33.86
C SER A 271 1.61 -25.88 -35.15
N ILE A 272 2.77 -25.23 -35.07
CA ILE A 272 3.85 -25.31 -36.07
C ILE A 272 4.96 -26.17 -35.46
N THR A 273 5.29 -27.29 -36.11
CA THR A 273 6.39 -28.18 -35.71
C THR A 273 7.66 -27.77 -36.46
N ARG A 274 8.79 -27.56 -35.76
CA ARG A 274 10.12 -27.44 -36.38
C ARG A 274 11.14 -28.31 -35.64
N THR A 275 11.70 -29.28 -36.36
CA THR A 275 12.78 -30.17 -35.90
C THR A 275 14.14 -29.49 -36.12
N MET A 276 14.95 -29.37 -35.06
CA MET A 276 16.37 -28.96 -35.19
C MET A 276 17.25 -30.21 -35.28
N LYS A 277 18.11 -30.28 -36.29
CA LYS A 277 19.05 -31.38 -36.54
C LYS A 277 20.26 -31.33 -35.61
N GLU A 278 20.73 -32.52 -35.23
CA GLU A 278 21.89 -32.79 -34.36
C GLU A 278 23.18 -32.07 -34.82
N THR A 279 23.97 -31.59 -33.85
CA THR A 279 25.37 -31.18 -34.07
C THR A 279 26.28 -32.13 -33.29
N GLY A 280 27.28 -32.69 -33.97
CA GLY A 280 28.11 -33.80 -33.50
C GLY A 280 29.08 -33.47 -32.37
N ALA A 281 29.62 -34.53 -31.75
CA ALA A 281 30.47 -34.49 -30.56
C ALA A 281 31.85 -33.84 -30.83
N LEU A 282 32.30 -32.96 -29.92
CA LEU A 282 33.67 -32.43 -29.86
C LEU A 282 34.45 -33.05 -28.69
N GLY A 283 35.73 -33.34 -28.93
CA GLY A 283 36.63 -34.06 -28.04
C GLY A 283 37.23 -33.25 -26.88
N HIS A 284 37.79 -33.99 -25.92
CA HIS A 284 38.02 -33.64 -24.51
C HIS A 284 39.07 -32.54 -24.17
N SER A 285 39.68 -31.84 -25.13
CA SER A 285 40.85 -30.97 -24.83
C SER A 285 40.73 -29.48 -25.15
N GLU A 286 39.57 -28.99 -25.60
CA GLU A 286 39.39 -27.57 -25.97
C GLU A 286 38.40 -26.78 -25.08
N TRP A 287 38.21 -27.18 -23.82
CA TRP A 287 37.31 -26.46 -22.89
C TRP A 287 38.01 -25.33 -22.09
N ARG A 288 39.20 -24.88 -22.49
CA ARG A 288 39.80 -23.65 -21.96
C ARG A 288 39.51 -22.50 -22.91
N ASN A 289 38.61 -21.61 -22.49
CA ASN A 289 38.14 -20.36 -23.13
C ASN A 289 36.85 -20.47 -23.96
N LEU A 290 35.70 -20.58 -23.29
CA LEU A 290 34.42 -20.17 -23.88
C LEU A 290 34.22 -18.67 -23.70
N GLN A 291 34.87 -17.87 -24.54
CA GLN A 291 34.38 -16.54 -24.90
C GLN A 291 33.34 -16.68 -26.02
N TYR A 292 32.20 -16.02 -25.84
CA TYR A 292 31.31 -15.54 -26.89
C TYR A 292 30.74 -16.57 -27.90
N ILE A 293 29.47 -16.93 -27.70
CA ILE A 293 28.53 -17.05 -28.81
C ILE A 293 27.40 -16.04 -28.55
N LYS A 294 27.49 -14.87 -29.20
CA LYS A 294 26.33 -14.03 -29.57
C LYS A 294 25.26 -14.97 -30.12
N THR A 295 23.98 -14.94 -29.75
CA THR A 295 23.04 -13.90 -30.17
C THR A 295 21.69 -14.19 -29.48
N THR A 296 21.29 -13.37 -28.51
CA THR A 296 19.88 -13.25 -28.08
C THR A 296 19.52 -11.82 -27.65
N GLN A 297 20.36 -10.85 -28.00
CA GLN A 297 20.19 -9.44 -27.62
C GLN A 297 19.35 -8.62 -28.61
N GLU A 298 18.89 -9.20 -29.72
CA GLU A 298 18.13 -8.44 -30.73
C GLU A 298 16.62 -8.69 -30.72
N PHE A 299 16.10 -9.61 -29.89
CA PHE A 299 14.66 -9.93 -29.91
C PHE A 299 13.80 -9.12 -28.94
N ILE A 300 14.40 -8.22 -28.15
CA ILE A 300 13.67 -7.36 -27.20
C ILE A 300 14.11 -5.91 -27.44
N LYS A 301 13.79 -5.36 -28.61
CA LYS A 301 13.91 -3.91 -28.84
C LYS A 301 12.64 -3.22 -29.30
N ASP A 302 11.66 -3.95 -29.84
CA ASP A 302 10.44 -3.31 -30.34
C ASP A 302 9.21 -4.11 -29.93
N ARG A 303 8.65 -3.86 -28.74
CA ARG A 303 7.21 -3.96 -28.44
C ARG A 303 6.83 -3.11 -27.23
N ASP A 304 6.33 -1.91 -27.53
CA ASP A 304 5.37 -1.20 -26.67
C ASP A 304 4.14 -2.09 -26.45
N ILE A 305 3.92 -2.63 -25.25
CA ILE A 305 2.59 -3.11 -24.85
C ILE A 305 2.34 -2.77 -23.37
N VAL A 306 1.61 -1.67 -23.21
CA VAL A 306 0.68 -1.40 -22.11
C VAL A 306 -0.42 -2.46 -22.17
N THR A 307 -0.58 -3.29 -21.13
CA THR A 307 -1.87 -3.84 -20.67
C THR A 307 -1.65 -4.74 -19.45
N GLY A 308 -2.38 -4.45 -18.38
CA GLY A 308 -2.43 -5.27 -17.18
C GLY A 308 -3.12 -6.60 -17.45
N SER A 309 -2.32 -7.60 -17.79
CA SER A 309 -2.64 -9.03 -17.68
C SER A 309 -1.31 -9.78 -17.69
N CYS A 310 -1.23 -10.92 -17.00
CA CYS A 310 -0.02 -11.74 -16.94
C CYS A 310 0.35 -12.20 -18.37
N ILE A 311 1.23 -11.46 -19.06
CA ILE A 311 1.69 -11.84 -20.39
C ILE A 311 2.79 -12.88 -20.22
N GLN A 312 2.53 -14.05 -20.80
CA GLN A 312 3.45 -15.14 -21.07
C GLN A 312 4.86 -14.63 -21.42
N CYS A 313 5.78 -14.71 -20.47
CA CYS A 313 7.20 -14.70 -20.80
C CYS A 313 7.57 -16.14 -21.13
N SER A 314 7.66 -16.46 -22.42
CA SER A 314 8.35 -17.66 -22.90
C SER A 314 9.84 -17.49 -22.62
N LEU A 315 10.26 -17.75 -21.37
CA LEU A 315 11.65 -17.69 -21.00
C LEU A 315 12.34 -18.94 -21.57
N VAL A 316 12.97 -18.80 -22.75
CA VAL A 316 13.91 -19.80 -23.25
C VAL A 316 15.19 -19.67 -22.43
N ALA A 317 15.21 -20.30 -21.26
CA ALA A 317 16.42 -20.42 -20.45
C ALA A 317 17.31 -21.52 -21.05
N ARG A 318 18.58 -21.22 -21.34
CA ARG A 318 19.59 -22.27 -21.51
C ARG A 318 19.84 -22.90 -20.14
N LEU A 319 19.36 -24.14 -19.98
CA LEU A 319 19.59 -24.95 -18.80
C LEU A 319 21.02 -25.50 -18.85
N VAL A 320 21.88 -25.12 -17.90
CA VAL A 320 23.15 -25.82 -17.67
C VAL A 320 22.99 -26.56 -16.35
N VAL A 321 22.87 -27.89 -16.43
CA VAL A 321 22.69 -28.75 -15.25
C VAL A 321 24.06 -29.26 -14.82
N HIS A 322 24.52 -28.84 -13.65
CA HIS A 322 25.66 -29.47 -12.97
C HIS A 322 25.12 -30.47 -11.95
N TYR A 323 25.63 -31.71 -11.96
CA TYR A 323 25.32 -32.74 -10.98
C TYR A 323 26.57 -33.08 -10.16
N VAL A 324 26.38 -33.34 -8.87
CA VAL A 324 27.40 -33.91 -7.97
C VAL A 324 26.73 -35.06 -7.21
N PHE A 325 27.28 -36.27 -7.33
CA PHE A 325 26.77 -37.42 -6.57
C PHE A 325 27.17 -37.31 -5.09
N GLY A 326 26.18 -37.21 -4.20
CA GLY A 326 26.35 -37.35 -2.75
C GLY A 326 25.77 -38.67 -2.23
N GLN A 327 26.33 -39.22 -1.14
CA GLN A 327 26.04 -40.57 -0.62
C GLN A 327 24.63 -40.83 -0.05
N ALA A 328 23.62 -40.00 -0.33
CA ALA A 328 22.28 -40.15 0.27
C ALA A 328 21.13 -39.75 -0.66
N GLY A 329 21.22 -40.02 -1.97
CA GLY A 329 20.06 -39.92 -2.89
C GLY A 329 19.46 -38.52 -3.07
N GLN A 330 20.15 -37.46 -2.65
CA GLN A 330 19.73 -36.08 -2.85
C GLN A 330 20.47 -35.48 -4.05
N VAL A 331 19.70 -34.99 -5.03
CA VAL A 331 20.22 -34.21 -6.16
C VAL A 331 19.87 -32.75 -5.93
N ALA A 332 20.89 -31.88 -5.83
CA ALA A 332 20.72 -30.44 -5.77
C ALA A 332 20.92 -29.84 -7.17
N ILE A 333 19.91 -29.13 -7.68
CA ILE A 333 19.98 -28.42 -8.96
C ILE A 333 19.98 -26.92 -8.65
N ALA A 334 21.05 -26.21 -9.02
CA ALA A 334 21.13 -24.75 -8.92
C ALA A 334 20.85 -24.12 -10.28
N LEU A 335 19.85 -23.24 -10.35
CA LEU A 335 19.58 -22.41 -11.53
C LEU A 335 20.06 -20.99 -11.29
N VAL A 336 20.91 -20.48 -12.17
CA VAL A 336 21.37 -19.08 -12.12
C VAL A 336 20.73 -18.35 -13.30
N SER A 337 19.72 -17.53 -13.03
CA SER A 337 19.18 -16.54 -13.97
C SER A 337 19.55 -15.15 -13.47
N THR A 338 20.03 -14.29 -14.38
CA THR A 338 20.52 -12.94 -14.06
C THR A 338 19.44 -11.94 -13.65
N GLN A 339 18.16 -12.34 -13.58
CA GLN A 339 17.06 -11.43 -13.18
C GLN A 339 16.04 -12.01 -12.20
N VAL A 340 16.04 -13.31 -11.91
CA VAL A 340 15.14 -13.93 -10.91
C VAL A 340 15.85 -15.09 -10.21
N LEU A 341 15.89 -15.06 -8.88
CA LEU A 341 16.31 -16.20 -8.08
C LEU A 341 15.14 -17.19 -7.99
N ILE A 342 15.21 -18.32 -8.69
CA ILE A 342 14.23 -19.41 -8.60
C ILE A 342 14.88 -20.55 -7.82
N THR A 343 14.43 -20.75 -6.58
CA THR A 343 14.85 -21.91 -5.77
C THR A 343 13.94 -23.09 -6.08
N ILE A 344 14.49 -24.15 -6.67
CA ILE A 344 13.75 -25.40 -6.95
C ILE A 344 14.24 -26.47 -5.96
N THR A 345 13.35 -26.95 -5.10
CA THR A 345 13.60 -28.11 -4.26
C THR A 345 12.99 -29.34 -4.94
N VAL A 346 13.83 -30.27 -5.39
CA VAL A 346 13.37 -31.53 -5.98
C VAL A 346 13.44 -32.62 -4.91
N GLY A 347 12.28 -33.10 -4.46
CA GLY A 347 12.18 -34.31 -3.65
C GLY A 347 11.95 -35.50 -4.57
N ILE A 348 12.89 -36.43 -4.64
CA ILE A 348 12.74 -37.66 -5.42
C ILE A 348 12.09 -38.70 -4.51
N LYS A 349 10.93 -39.25 -4.91
CA LYS A 349 10.35 -40.47 -4.32
C LYS A 349 10.62 -41.64 -5.25
N GLU A 350 10.84 -42.83 -4.70
CA GLU A 350 11.19 -44.05 -5.46
C GLU A 350 10.12 -44.47 -6.48
N ASP A 351 8.88 -44.01 -6.33
CA ASP A 351 7.73 -44.33 -7.19
C ASP A 351 7.60 -43.42 -8.43
N GLN A 352 8.55 -42.50 -8.67
CA GLN A 352 8.52 -41.54 -9.79
C GLN A 352 9.23 -42.03 -11.07
N TRP A 353 9.55 -43.32 -11.17
CA TRP A 353 10.21 -43.94 -12.33
C TRP A 353 9.21 -44.76 -13.14
N ASP A 354 9.21 -44.63 -14.48
CA ASP A 354 8.49 -45.59 -15.33
C ASP A 354 9.31 -46.85 -15.63
N SER A 355 8.63 -47.83 -16.23
CA SER A 355 9.22 -49.10 -16.69
C SER A 355 10.27 -48.96 -17.79
N GLY A 356 10.47 -47.76 -18.34
CA GLY A 356 11.51 -47.41 -19.31
C GLY A 356 12.71 -46.68 -18.70
N GLY A 357 12.75 -46.47 -17.38
CA GLY A 357 13.84 -45.76 -16.70
C GLY A 357 13.76 -44.23 -16.78
N HIS A 358 12.60 -43.66 -17.09
CA HIS A 358 12.41 -42.21 -17.08
C HIS A 358 12.00 -41.72 -15.69
N LEU A 359 12.70 -40.69 -15.18
CA LEU A 359 12.36 -40.01 -13.93
C LEU A 359 11.40 -38.83 -14.20
N PHE A 360 10.21 -38.88 -13.60
CA PHE A 360 9.28 -37.76 -13.65
C PHE A 360 9.63 -36.75 -12.54
N ILE A 361 9.97 -35.51 -12.94
CA ILE A 361 10.24 -34.42 -12.00
C ILE A 361 9.10 -33.40 -12.10
N HIS A 362 8.28 -33.33 -11.04
CA HIS A 362 7.31 -32.25 -10.89
C HIS A 362 8.02 -30.97 -10.46
N ILE A 363 8.24 -30.05 -11.41
CA ILE A 363 8.80 -28.72 -11.12
C ILE A 363 7.66 -27.73 -10.88
N GLN A 364 7.46 -27.33 -9.63
CA GLN A 364 6.53 -26.24 -9.31
C GLN A 364 7.25 -24.89 -9.43
N LEU A 365 6.98 -24.16 -10.52
CA LEU A 365 7.45 -22.79 -10.70
C LEU A 365 6.50 -21.80 -10.02
N GLY A 366 6.97 -21.14 -8.95
CA GLY A 366 6.28 -20.01 -8.34
C GLY A 366 6.80 -18.69 -8.89
N CYS A 367 5.91 -17.81 -9.38
CA CYS A 367 6.25 -16.42 -9.66
C CYS A 367 6.00 -15.57 -8.41
N HIS A 368 6.99 -14.80 -7.98
CA HIS A 368 6.79 -13.78 -6.95
C HIS A 368 6.30 -12.48 -7.60
N PRO A 369 5.33 -11.76 -7.01
CA PRO A 369 4.91 -10.45 -7.52
C PRO A 369 6.11 -9.51 -7.57
N SER A 370 6.29 -8.88 -8.73
CA SER A 370 7.51 -8.14 -9.08
C SER A 370 7.58 -6.75 -8.44
N ASN A 371 6.47 -6.26 -7.86
CA ASN A 371 6.34 -4.91 -7.31
C ASN A 371 5.45 -4.86 -6.05
N ARG A 372 5.57 -3.79 -5.26
CA ARG A 372 4.84 -3.60 -3.97
C ARG A 372 3.33 -3.53 -4.18
N VAL A 373 2.90 -2.89 -5.25
CA VAL A 373 1.48 -2.67 -5.54
C VAL A 373 0.76 -4.02 -5.67
N GLU A 374 1.34 -4.96 -6.42
CA GLU A 374 0.83 -6.33 -6.52
C GLU A 374 0.89 -7.07 -5.18
N GLN A 375 1.97 -6.91 -4.41
CA GLN A 375 2.07 -7.51 -3.07
C GLN A 375 0.97 -7.01 -2.13
N MET A 376 0.71 -5.70 -2.12
CA MET A 376 -0.34 -5.09 -1.30
C MET A 376 -1.73 -5.55 -1.77
N ARG A 377 -2.00 -5.58 -3.07
CA ARG A 377 -3.26 -6.14 -3.63
C ARG A 377 -3.47 -7.59 -3.22
N ASN A 378 -2.44 -8.42 -3.30
CA ASN A 378 -2.48 -9.82 -2.87
C ASN A 378 -2.68 -9.96 -1.34
N ALA A 379 -2.18 -8.99 -0.56
CA ALA A 379 -2.41 -8.91 0.89
C ALA A 379 -3.78 -8.32 1.26
N GLY A 380 -4.64 -8.04 0.29
CA GLY A 380 -5.97 -7.47 0.54
C GLY A 380 -6.02 -5.95 0.66
N LEU A 381 -4.90 -5.26 0.39
CA LEU A 381 -4.73 -3.81 0.51
C LEU A 381 -4.75 -3.14 -0.86
N ILE A 382 -5.02 -1.84 -0.88
CA ILE A 382 -5.07 -0.96 -2.08
C ILE A 382 -5.88 -1.54 -3.27
N LYS A 383 -6.90 -2.37 -3.01
CA LYS A 383 -7.73 -2.98 -4.06
C LYS A 383 -8.53 -1.94 -4.86
N GLY A 384 -8.88 -0.83 -4.22
CA GLY A 384 -9.51 0.32 -4.87
C GLY A 384 -8.52 1.31 -5.48
N GLY A 385 -7.21 1.16 -5.24
CA GLY A 385 -6.18 2.08 -5.70
C GLY A 385 -6.02 2.08 -7.23
N SER A 386 -6.02 3.28 -7.82
CA SER A 386 -5.85 3.55 -9.25
C SER A 386 -5.08 4.86 -9.47
N LEU A 387 -4.74 5.18 -10.72
CA LEU A 387 -4.15 6.47 -11.08
C LEU A 387 -5.13 7.64 -10.97
N GLU A 388 -6.42 7.37 -10.80
CA GLU A 388 -7.46 8.39 -10.61
C GLU A 388 -7.55 8.85 -9.15
N ASN A 389 -7.12 8.00 -8.20
CA ASN A 389 -7.26 8.24 -6.77
C ASN A 389 -5.95 8.25 -5.96
N ALA A 390 -4.81 8.18 -6.65
CA ALA A 390 -3.49 8.33 -6.05
C ALA A 390 -2.49 8.82 -7.09
N ILE A 391 -1.52 9.64 -6.68
CA ILE A 391 -0.33 9.92 -7.51
C ILE A 391 0.68 8.80 -7.34
N VAL A 392 1.15 8.24 -8.45
CA VAL A 392 2.04 7.07 -8.43
C VAL A 392 3.41 7.47 -8.95
N CYS A 393 4.43 7.20 -8.14
CA CYS A 393 5.82 7.43 -8.50
C CYS A 393 6.52 6.11 -8.81
N SER A 394 7.13 6.01 -9.99
CA SER A 394 8.15 5.02 -10.27
C SER A 394 9.51 5.55 -9.80
N THR A 395 10.26 4.68 -9.14
CA THR A 395 11.66 4.90 -8.74
C THR A 395 12.59 5.13 -9.93
N SER A 396 12.23 4.62 -11.12
CA SER A 396 13.04 4.71 -12.34
C SER A 396 12.50 5.73 -13.35
N LYS A 397 11.17 5.87 -13.45
CA LYS A 397 10.52 6.72 -14.47
C LYS A 397 9.97 8.04 -13.92
N GLY A 398 9.98 8.24 -12.61
CA GLY A 398 9.33 9.39 -11.96
C GLY A 398 7.80 9.25 -11.92
N TRP A 399 7.08 10.36 -12.04
CA TRP A 399 5.61 10.38 -11.93
C TRP A 399 4.92 9.65 -13.09
N LEU A 400 4.01 8.74 -12.77
CA LEU A 400 3.25 7.96 -13.76
C LEU A 400 1.97 8.65 -14.23
N ASN A 401 1.40 9.54 -13.42
CA ASN A 401 0.15 10.26 -13.71
C ASN A 401 0.26 11.77 -13.43
N PRO A 402 1.18 12.50 -14.09
CA PRO A 402 1.18 13.96 -14.07
C PRO A 402 -0.09 14.53 -14.77
N PRO A 403 -0.46 15.81 -14.51
CA PRO A 403 0.23 16.75 -13.63
C PRO A 403 -0.04 16.48 -12.13
N LEU A 404 0.92 16.90 -11.30
CA LEU A 404 0.67 17.12 -9.88
C LEU A 404 -0.14 18.40 -9.70
N HIS A 405 -0.95 18.48 -8.65
CA HIS A 405 -1.60 19.74 -8.27
C HIS A 405 -0.59 20.72 -7.66
N PHE A 406 0.43 20.19 -6.97
CA PHE A 406 1.53 20.95 -6.39
C PHE A 406 2.85 20.23 -6.63
N SER A 407 3.96 20.96 -6.80
CA SER A 407 5.28 20.35 -6.93
C SER A 407 5.69 19.52 -5.70
N ASP A 408 5.16 19.88 -4.53
CA ASP A 408 5.35 19.27 -3.21
C ASP A 408 4.07 18.56 -2.72
N GLU A 409 3.20 18.10 -3.64
CA GLU A 409 1.94 17.41 -3.34
C GLU A 409 2.09 16.25 -2.32
N PRO A 410 3.12 15.38 -2.39
CA PRO A 410 3.34 14.34 -1.38
C PRO A 410 3.56 14.88 0.04
N CYS A 411 4.29 15.98 0.18
CA CYS A 411 4.56 16.60 1.48
C CYS A 411 3.31 17.28 2.05
N ARG A 412 2.54 17.96 1.19
CA ARG A 412 1.25 18.57 1.57
C ARG A 412 0.21 17.52 1.95
N HIS A 413 0.20 16.37 1.27
CA HIS A 413 -0.66 15.24 1.65
C HIS A 413 -0.31 14.72 3.05
N LYS A 414 0.97 14.71 3.43
CA LYS A 414 1.35 14.33 4.81
C LYS A 414 0.92 15.35 5.86
N VAL A 415 0.83 16.63 5.50
CA VAL A 415 0.16 17.63 6.36
C VAL A 415 -1.34 17.35 6.46
N LEU A 416 -2.00 16.99 5.36
CA LEU A 416 -3.42 16.61 5.34
C LEU A 416 -3.68 15.43 6.29
N ASP A 417 -2.90 14.34 6.15
CA ASP A 417 -2.98 13.16 7.03
C ASP A 417 -2.78 13.56 8.50
N LEU A 418 -1.73 14.34 8.81
CA LEU A 418 -1.41 14.76 10.17
C LEU A 418 -2.53 15.61 10.79
N ILE A 419 -3.17 16.49 10.02
CA ILE A 419 -4.33 17.27 10.50
C ILE A 419 -5.47 16.33 10.89
N GLY A 420 -5.78 15.32 10.06
CA GLY A 420 -6.81 14.32 10.35
C GLY A 420 -6.51 13.48 11.58
N ASP A 421 -5.25 13.05 11.74
CA ASP A 421 -4.84 12.26 12.90
C ASP A 421 -4.88 13.08 14.19
N LEU A 422 -4.37 14.31 14.17
CA LEU A 422 -4.41 15.19 15.34
C LEU A 422 -5.85 15.59 15.70
N SER A 423 -6.75 15.64 14.73
CA SER A 423 -8.16 15.94 14.99
C SER A 423 -8.86 14.88 15.84
N LEU A 424 -8.29 13.68 16.00
CA LEU A 424 -8.77 12.67 16.96
C LEU A 424 -8.61 13.10 18.42
N SER A 425 -7.90 14.20 18.69
CA SER A 425 -7.88 14.83 20.01
C SER A 425 -9.10 15.72 20.27
N ALA A 426 -9.91 16.00 19.25
CA ALA A 426 -11.14 16.77 19.38
C ALA A 426 -12.19 15.95 20.14
N GLN A 427 -12.53 16.36 21.35
CA GLN A 427 -13.64 15.78 22.10
C GLN A 427 -14.62 16.85 22.55
N PHE A 428 -15.90 16.47 22.60
CA PHE A 428 -17.00 17.31 23.07
C PHE A 428 -17.14 18.65 22.31
N GLY A 429 -16.92 18.60 20.99
CA GLY A 429 -17.02 19.77 20.10
C GLY A 429 -15.88 20.79 20.26
N ASN A 430 -14.77 20.40 20.89
CA ASN A 430 -13.59 21.25 21.04
C ASN A 430 -12.55 20.98 19.96
N GLN A 431 -11.68 21.95 19.72
CA GLN A 431 -10.63 21.82 18.71
C GLN A 431 -9.69 20.65 19.02
N GLY A 432 -9.36 19.85 18.01
CA GLY A 432 -8.38 18.78 18.15
C GLY A 432 -6.95 19.26 17.96
N LEU A 433 -6.74 20.19 17.02
CA LEU A 433 -5.42 20.76 16.76
C LEU A 433 -4.97 21.65 17.92
N PRO A 434 -3.78 21.41 18.49
CA PRO A 434 -3.22 22.33 19.46
C PRO A 434 -2.80 23.65 18.80
N VAL A 435 -3.09 24.76 19.47
CA VAL A 435 -2.54 26.08 19.15
C VAL A 435 -1.06 26.05 19.50
N ALA A 436 -0.26 25.79 18.46
CA ALA A 436 1.16 25.53 18.50
C ALA A 436 1.76 25.62 17.08
N HIS A 437 3.07 25.78 17.00
CA HIS A 437 3.81 25.44 15.79
C HIS A 437 4.23 23.97 15.88
N ILE A 438 3.59 23.13 15.07
CA ILE A 438 3.83 21.70 15.00
C ILE A 438 4.85 21.45 13.90
N VAL A 439 5.95 20.78 14.22
CA VAL A 439 6.99 20.36 13.29
C VAL A 439 7.06 18.84 13.27
N ALA A 440 6.80 18.24 12.12
CA ALA A 440 6.83 16.79 11.93
C ALA A 440 7.82 16.41 10.84
N TYR A 441 8.45 15.26 10.99
CA TYR A 441 9.34 14.69 9.97
C TYR A 441 9.15 13.19 9.91
N LYS A 442 8.77 12.68 8.74
CA LYS A 442 8.50 11.25 8.48
C LYS A 442 7.53 10.62 9.51
N ALA A 443 6.64 11.42 10.09
CA ALA A 443 5.74 11.06 11.18
C ALA A 443 4.54 10.23 10.72
#